data_AF-A0A970D7F3-F1
#
_entry.id   AF-A0A970D7F3-F1
#
_cell.length_a   1.000
_cell.length_b   1.000
_cell.length_c   1.000
_cell.angle_alpha   90.00
_cell.angle_beta   90.00
_cell.angle_gamma   90.00
#
_symmetry.space_group_name_H-M   'P 1'
#
loop_
_entity.id
_entity.type
_entity.pdbx_description
1 polymer ?
#
loop_
_entity_poly.entity_id
_entity_poly.type
_entity_poly.pdbx_seq_one_letter_code
_entity_poly.pdbx_strand_id
1 'polypeptide(L)' 'MKAYMRKSINGLCEIVMNNFDIDSREKILFGFCNRQRNRVKILVWDDNGFWIHFNKTMA' A
#
# COMPACT_ATOMS: atom_id res chain seq x y z
N MET A 1 0.09 4.55 -10.20
CA MET A 1 0.20 5.27 -8.89
C MET A 1 -0.67 6.53 -8.75
N LYS A 2 -1.01 7.28 -9.82
CA LYS A 2 -1.74 8.58 -9.74
C LYS A 2 -3.13 8.52 -9.06
N ALA A 3 -3.85 7.38 -9.14
CA ALA A 3 -5.21 7.22 -8.62
C ALA A 3 -5.30 6.46 -7.27
N TYR A 4 -4.37 5.54 -7.00
CA TYR A 4 -4.44 4.66 -5.83
C TYR A 4 -4.35 5.39 -4.50
N MET A 5 -3.50 6.41 -4.39
CA MET A 5 -3.35 7.19 -3.13
C MET A 5 -4.62 7.90 -2.66
N ARG A 6 -5.60 8.14 -3.55
CA ARG A 6 -6.90 8.73 -3.21
C ARG A 6 -7.89 7.70 -2.65
N LYS A 7 -7.63 6.40 -2.82
CA LYS A 7 -8.44 5.33 -2.23
C LYS A 7 -8.18 5.20 -0.74
N SER A 8 -9.20 4.72 -0.02
CA SER A 8 -9.09 4.26 1.36
C SER A 8 -8.21 3.00 1.44
N ILE A 9 -7.92 2.55 2.66
CA ILE A 9 -7.11 1.36 2.92
C ILE A 9 -7.68 0.14 2.20
N ASN A 10 -8.98 -0.13 2.37
CA ASN A 10 -9.65 -1.27 1.74
C ASN A 10 -9.54 -1.22 0.21
N GLY A 11 -9.65 -0.03 -0.39
CA GLY A 11 -9.47 0.13 -1.82
C GLY A 11 -8.04 -0.14 -2.28
N LEU A 12 -7.03 0.18 -1.47
CA LEU A 12 -5.63 -0.16 -1.72
C LEU A 12 -5.38 -1.67 -1.58
N CYS A 13 -5.95 -2.31 -0.55
CA CYS A 13 -5.88 -3.77 -0.37
C CYS A 13 -6.51 -4.50 -1.55
N GLU A 14 -7.69 -4.07 -2.00
CA GLU A 14 -8.38 -4.64 -3.16
C GLU A 14 -7.54 -4.54 -4.44
N ILE A 15 -6.90 -3.40 -4.68
CA ILE A 15 -5.97 -3.24 -5.81
C ILE A 15 -4.82 -4.24 -5.69
N VAL A 16 -4.27 -4.42 -4.50
CA VAL A 16 -3.15 -5.33 -4.29
C VAL A 16 -3.60 -6.78 -4.51
N MET A 17 -4.69 -7.21 -3.86
CA MET A 17 -5.25 -8.55 -4.01
C MET A 17 -5.68 -8.88 -5.45
N ASN A 18 -6.18 -7.90 -6.21
CA ASN A 18 -6.64 -8.14 -7.59
C ASN A 18 -5.50 -8.14 -8.62
N ASN A 19 -4.35 -7.54 -8.32
CA ASN A 19 -3.24 -7.42 -9.27
C ASN A 19 -2.04 -8.31 -8.94
N PHE A 20 -1.99 -8.87 -7.72
CA PHE A 20 -0.89 -9.69 -7.25
C PHE A 20 -1.44 -10.97 -6.63
N ASP A 21 -0.90 -12.11 -7.06
CA ASP A 21 -1.16 -13.40 -6.43
C ASP A 21 -0.23 -13.52 -5.21
N ILE A 22 -0.77 -13.19 -4.03
CA ILE A 22 0.01 -13.10 -2.78
C ILE A 22 -0.19 -14.38 -2.01
N ASP A 23 0.89 -15.15 -1.81
CA ASP A 23 0.87 -16.25 -0.85
C ASP A 23 0.79 -15.65 0.57
N SER A 24 -0.16 -16.17 1.35
CA SER A 24 -0.37 -15.88 2.77
C SER A 24 0.88 -15.95 3.65
N ARG A 25 1.94 -16.64 3.22
CA ARG A 25 3.16 -16.89 4.00
C ARG A 25 4.27 -15.86 3.76
N GLU A 26 4.12 -14.98 2.77
CA GLU A 26 5.14 -14.00 2.44
C GLU A 26 4.87 -12.66 3.09
N LYS A 27 5.85 -12.08 3.78
CA LYS A 27 5.77 -10.68 4.24
C LYS A 27 6.07 -9.75 3.06
N ILE A 28 5.06 -9.03 2.58
CA ILE A 28 5.19 -8.17 1.38
C ILE A 28 4.87 -6.71 1.71
N LEU A 29 5.63 -5.79 1.10
CA LEU A 29 5.46 -4.34 1.26
C LEU A 29 5.06 -3.68 -0.07
N PHE A 30 3.94 -2.97 -0.07
CA PHE A 30 3.48 -2.17 -1.21
C PHE A 30 3.60 -0.67 -0.92
N GLY A 31 4.51 0.00 -1.62
CA GLY A 31 4.69 1.44 -1.54
C GLY A 31 3.79 2.21 -2.52
N PHE A 32 2.97 3.10 -1.98
CA PHE A 32 2.15 4.03 -2.76
C PHE A 32 2.63 5.46 -2.52
N CYS A 33 3.13 6.12 -3.56
CA CYS A 33 3.48 7.53 -3.50
C CYS A 33 2.49 8.39 -4.30
N ASN A 34 2.25 9.61 -3.83
CA ASN A 34 1.50 10.58 -4.62
C ASN A 34 2.32 11.08 -5.82
N ARG A 35 1.69 11.81 -6.77
CA ARG A 35 2.39 12.30 -7.97
C ARG A 35 3.63 13.15 -7.65
N GLN A 36 3.56 13.97 -6.60
CA GLN A 36 4.67 14.82 -6.16
C GLN A 36 5.74 14.04 -5.37
N ARG A 37 5.52 12.75 -5.09
CA ARG A 37 6.41 11.87 -4.32
C ARG A 37 6.78 12.38 -2.93
N ASN A 38 5.99 13.30 -2.38
CA ASN A 38 6.18 13.87 -1.03
C ASN A 38 5.28 13.25 0.03
N ARG A 39 4.40 12.31 -0.36
CA ARG A 39 3.60 11.51 0.56
C ARG A 39 3.67 10.05 0.16
N VAL A 40 3.94 9.19 1.13
CA VAL A 40 4.04 7.75 0.94
C VAL A 40 3.11 7.04 1.92
N LYS A 41 2.29 6.13 1.39
CA LYS A 41 1.60 5.10 2.16
C LYS A 41 2.32 3.78 1.89
N ILE A 42 2.63 3.04 2.93
CA ILE A 42 3.18 1.68 2.81
C ILE A 42 2.11 0.75 3.33
N LEU A 43 1.68 -0.19 2.50
CA LEU A 43 0.79 -1.28 2.88
C LEU A 43 1.64 -2.54 3.11
N VAL A 44 1.58 -3.09 4.30
CA VAL A 44 2.31 -4.28 4.74
C VAL A 44 1.34 -5.45 4.75
N TRP A 45 1.62 -6.51 4.01
CA TRP A 45 0.97 -7.81 4.18
C TRP A 45 1.80 -8.66 5.14
N ASP A 46 1.17 -9.16 6.19
CA ASP A 46 1.73 -10.14 7.12
C ASP A 46 0.70 -11.24 7.37
N ASP A 47 1.06 -12.31 8.08
CA ASP A 47 0.26 -13.54 8.28
C ASP A 47 -1.20 -13.29 8.74
N ASN A 48 -1.49 -12.15 9.35
CA ASN A 48 -2.82 -11.75 9.85
C ASN A 48 -3.53 -10.67 9.00
N GLY A 49 -3.00 -10.29 7.83
CA GLY A 49 -3.60 -9.33 6.91
C GLY A 49 -2.78 -8.06 6.68
N PHE A 50 -3.46 -7.00 6.20
CA PHE A 50 -2.81 -5.76 5.78
C PHE A 50 -2.76 -4.67 6.87
N TRP A 51 -1.60 -4.02 7.04
CA TRP A 51 -1.38 -2.84 7.89
C TRP A 51 -0.83 -1.66 7.08
N ILE A 52 -1.11 -0.41 7.47
CA ILE A 52 -0.53 0.78 6.79
C ILE A 52 0.38 1.58 7.71
N HIS A 53 1.58 1.90 7.19
CA HIS A 53 2.39 3.01 7.69
C HIS A 53 2.23 4.22 6.78
N PHE A 54 1.86 5.36 7.38
CA PHE A 54 1.83 6.65 6.69
C PHE A 54 3.08 7.46 7.05
N ASN A 55 3.88 7.81 6.06
CA ASN A 55 5.00 8.72 6.25
C ASN A 55 4.82 9.95 5.35
N LYS A 56 4.95 11.12 5.99
CA LYS A 56 5.05 12.40 5.30
C LYS A 56 6.53 12.74 5.25
N THR A 57 7.16 12.47 4.11
CA THR A 57 8.54 12.91 3.86
C THR A 57 8.54 14.44 3.91
N MET A 58 9.02 15.01 5.00
CA MET A 58 9.38 16.42 5.04
C MET A 58 10.65 16.55 4.20
N ALA A 59 10.54 17.33 3.12
CA ALA A 59 11.69 17.73 2.31
C ALA A 59 12.51 18.76 3.09
#